data_AF-A0A0L1I881-F1
#
_entry.id   AF-A0A0L1I881-F1
#
_cell.length_a   1.000
_cell.length_b   1.000
_cell.length_c   1.000
_cell.angle_alpha   90.00
_cell.angle_beta   90.00
_cell.angle_gamma   90.00
#
_symmetry.space_group_name_H-M   'P 1'
#
loop_
_entity.id
_entity.type
_entity.pdbx_description
1 polymer ?
#
loop_
_entity_poly.entity_id
_entity_poly.type
_entity_poly.pdbx_seq_one_letter_code
_entity_poly.pdbx_strand_id
1 'polypeptide(L)'
;MPGKKYNVAVIAENMDDEIVKDYLSPEHINNMHKVILKIDDTNEIKNLSSILDKESLKYKIWTEYPENIFTAIALKPYYKNTVRDYFKKYPLLRKL
;
A
#
# COMPACT_ATOMS: atom_id res chain seq x y z
N MET A 1 -9.45 -10.55 -8.46
CA MET A 1 -8.11 -10.55 -7.84
C MET A 1 -8.16 -9.75 -6.55
N PRO A 2 -7.76 -10.35 -5.41
CA PRO A 2 -7.91 -9.78 -4.07
C PRO A 2 -7.33 -8.34 -3.96
N GLY A 3 -6.16 -8.08 -4.56
CA GLY A 3 -5.44 -6.79 -4.50
C GLY A 3 -6.12 -5.50 -5.00
N LYS A 4 -7.34 -5.54 -5.55
CA LYS A 4 -8.01 -4.33 -6.09
C LYS A 4 -8.77 -3.53 -5.02
N LYS A 5 -9.29 -4.17 -3.98
CA LYS A 5 -10.19 -3.51 -3.01
C LYS A 5 -9.43 -2.71 -1.94
N TYR A 6 -8.20 -3.10 -1.62
CA TYR A 6 -7.47 -2.56 -0.45
C TYR A 6 -6.94 -1.15 -0.68
N ASN A 7 -6.54 -0.85 -1.92
CA ASN A 7 -6.16 0.50 -2.32
C ASN A 7 -7.33 1.48 -2.14
N VAL A 8 -8.53 1.08 -2.54
CA VAL A 8 -9.72 1.92 -2.42
C VAL A 8 -10.03 2.15 -0.94
N ALA A 9 -9.92 1.11 -0.09
CA ALA A 9 -10.13 1.24 1.34
C ALA A 9 -9.17 2.24 1.99
N VAL A 10 -7.85 2.12 1.76
CA VAL A 10 -6.87 3.02 2.37
C VAL A 10 -6.97 4.45 1.84
N ILE A 11 -7.37 4.63 0.57
CA ILE A 11 -7.69 5.96 0.02
C ILE A 11 -8.93 6.54 0.69
N ALA A 12 -10.01 5.77 0.79
CA ALA A 12 -11.27 6.20 1.41
C ALA A 12 -11.09 6.61 2.88
N GLU A 13 -10.29 5.86 3.64
CA GLU A 13 -9.97 6.14 5.05
C GLU A 13 -9.10 7.39 5.24
N ASN A 14 -8.47 7.91 4.17
CA ASN A 14 -7.56 9.05 4.22
C ASN A 14 -7.93 10.14 3.20
N MET A 15 -9.21 10.27 2.83
CA MET A 15 -9.66 11.23 1.80
C MET A 15 -9.39 12.70 2.16
N ASP A 16 -9.31 13.02 3.44
CA ASP A 16 -9.05 14.38 3.90
C ASP A 16 -7.55 14.77 3.84
N ASP A 17 -6.65 13.80 3.59
CA ASP A 17 -5.21 14.04 3.47
C ASP A 17 -4.87 14.76 2.15
N GLU A 18 -4.08 15.83 2.24
CA GLU A 18 -3.75 16.68 1.09
C GLU A 18 -3.02 15.95 -0.03
N ILE A 19 -2.16 14.97 0.29
CA ILE A 19 -1.48 14.16 -0.73
C ILE A 19 -2.48 13.25 -1.44
N VAL A 20 -3.48 12.74 -0.72
CA VAL A 20 -4.55 11.91 -1.31
C VAL A 20 -5.43 12.76 -2.21
N LYS A 21 -5.81 13.97 -1.80
CA LYS A 21 -6.58 14.91 -2.63
C LYS A 21 -5.83 15.28 -3.90
N ASP A 22 -4.55 15.64 -3.78
CA ASP A 22 -3.69 15.96 -4.92
C ASP A 22 -3.55 14.78 -5.89
N TYR A 23 -3.33 13.57 -5.36
CA TYR A 23 -3.24 12.34 -6.15
C TYR A 23 -4.53 12.00 -6.91
N LEU A 24 -5.70 12.36 -6.36
CA LEU A 24 -7.02 12.13 -6.96
C LEU A 24 -7.54 13.32 -7.79
N SER A 25 -6.80 14.42 -7.86
CA SER A 25 -7.20 15.63 -8.58
C SER A 25 -7.41 15.38 -10.08
N PRO A 26 -8.28 16.14 -10.76
CA PRO A 26 -8.46 16.04 -12.22
C PRO A 26 -7.14 16.14 -13.02
N GLU A 27 -6.19 16.92 -12.51
CA GLU A 27 -4.86 17.13 -13.09
C GLU A 27 -3.98 15.87 -12.99
N HIS A 28 -4.08 15.11 -11.89
CA HIS A 28 -3.22 13.96 -11.61
C HIS A 28 -3.89 12.59 -11.84
N ILE A 29 -5.21 12.53 -11.94
CA ILE A 29 -5.97 11.26 -12.03
C ILE A 29 -5.51 10.39 -13.21
N ASN A 30 -5.11 10.99 -14.33
CA ASN A 30 -4.63 10.28 -15.52
C ASN A 30 -3.15 9.89 -15.45
N ASN A 31 -2.41 10.41 -14.47
CA ASN A 31 -0.98 10.15 -14.25
C ASN A 31 -0.72 9.31 -12.99
N MET A 32 -1.77 8.73 -12.39
CA MET A 32 -1.68 7.88 -11.21
C MET A 32 -0.78 6.66 -11.47
N HIS A 33 0.23 6.49 -10.62
CA HIS A 33 1.15 5.34 -10.70
C HIS A 33 1.07 4.46 -9.45
N LYS A 34 0.69 3.19 -9.64
CA LYS A 34 0.76 2.16 -8.59
C LYS A 34 1.98 1.27 -8.82
N VAL A 35 2.80 1.10 -7.79
CA VAL A 35 3.81 0.04 -7.72
C VAL A 35 3.22 -1.16 -6.97
N ILE A 36 3.37 -2.36 -7.53
CA ILE A 36 3.02 -3.61 -6.84
C ILE A 36 4.30 -4.38 -6.59
N LEU A 37 4.53 -4.74 -5.33
CA LEU A 37 5.72 -5.44 -4.87
C LEU A 37 5.32 -6.82 -4.33
N LYS A 38 6.23 -7.79 -4.47
CA LYS A 38 6.06 -9.14 -3.98
C LYS A 38 6.72 -9.28 -2.61
N ILE A 39 6.01 -9.89 -1.66
CA ILE A 39 6.54 -10.34 -0.39
C ILE A 39 6.23 -11.84 -0.31
N ASP A 40 7.25 -12.67 -0.08
CA ASP A 40 7.12 -14.14 -0.10
C ASP A 40 6.76 -14.74 1.26
N ASP A 41 6.97 -14.01 2.35
CA ASP A 41 6.75 -14.48 3.73
C ASP A 41 5.71 -13.60 4.44
N THR A 42 4.68 -14.22 5.00
CA THR A 42 3.65 -13.54 5.81
C THR A 42 4.22 -12.89 7.07
N ASN A 43 5.30 -13.42 7.66
CA ASN A 43 5.98 -12.76 8.78
C ASN A 43 6.62 -11.44 8.36
N GLU A 44 7.09 -11.36 7.11
CA GLU A 44 7.67 -10.14 6.55
C GLU A 44 6.60 -9.05 6.34
N ILE A 45 5.34 -9.43 6.07
CA ILE A 45 4.19 -8.51 6.07
C ILE A 45 3.97 -7.93 7.47
N LYS A 46 4.04 -8.74 8.54
CA LYS A 46 3.90 -8.28 9.92
C LYS A 46 5.03 -7.32 10.32
N ASN A 47 6.28 -7.68 9.99
CA ASN A 47 7.45 -6.83 10.25
C ASN A 47 7.32 -5.47 9.54
N LEU A 48 6.90 -5.48 8.27
CA LEU A 48 6.65 -4.26 7.51
C LEU A 48 5.56 -3.41 8.17
N SER A 49 4.45 -4.01 8.59
CA SER A 49 3.39 -3.30 9.34
C SER A 49 3.91 -2.60 10.59
N SER A 50 4.73 -3.27 11.41
CA SER A 50 5.34 -2.64 12.59
C SER A 50 6.28 -1.48 12.25
N ILE A 51 7.00 -1.56 11.14
CA ILE A 51 7.83 -0.44 10.64
C ILE A 51 6.93 0.73 10.22
N LEU A 52 5.87 0.47 9.47
CA LEU A 52 4.95 1.51 9.01
C LEU A 52 4.22 2.20 10.18
N ASP A 53 3.83 1.46 11.21
CA ASP A 53 3.25 2.01 12.44
C ASP A 53 4.23 2.95 13.16
N LYS A 54 5.49 2.51 13.32
CA LYS A 54 6.54 3.32 13.95
C LYS A 54 6.78 4.64 13.21
N GLU A 55 6.77 4.60 11.89
CA GLU A 55 6.97 5.76 11.03
C GLU A 55 5.67 6.57 10.81
N SER A 56 4.59 6.20 11.49
CA SER A 56 3.27 6.84 11.37
C SER A 56 2.71 6.88 9.93
N LEU A 57 3.14 5.94 9.09
CA LEU A 57 2.64 5.79 7.74
C LEU A 57 1.27 5.11 7.78
N LYS A 58 0.29 5.72 7.11
CA LYS A 58 -1.06 5.17 6.92
C LYS A 58 -1.08 4.07 5.88
N TYR A 59 -1.56 2.89 6.28
CA TYR A 59 -1.72 1.71 5.43
C TYR A 59 -2.94 0.88 5.85
N LYS A 60 -3.32 -0.08 5.01
CA LYS A 60 -4.32 -1.11 5.29
C LYS A 60 -3.71 -2.50 5.05
N ILE A 61 -3.87 -3.40 6.01
CA ILE A 61 -3.57 -4.83 5.85
C ILE A 61 -4.82 -5.56 5.36
N TRP A 62 -4.62 -6.52 4.45
CA TRP A 62 -5.64 -7.48 4.10
C TRP A 62 -5.39 -8.85 4.73
N THR A 63 -6.46 -9.44 5.25
CA THR A 63 -6.50 -10.79 5.80
C THR A 63 -7.38 -11.66 4.91
N GLU A 64 -6.85 -12.78 4.41
CA GLU A 64 -7.65 -13.79 3.73
C GLU A 64 -8.29 -14.74 4.73
N TYR A 65 -9.53 -15.12 4.45
CA TYR A 65 -10.33 -16.07 5.22
C TYR A 65 -10.62 -17.30 4.36
N PRO A 66 -10.80 -18.49 4.98
CA PRO A 66 -10.91 -18.74 6.43
C PRO A 66 -9.57 -18.84 7.19
N GLU A 67 -8.43 -18.87 6.51
CA GLU A 67 -7.12 -19.18 7.10
C GLU A 67 -6.58 -18.05 8.02
N ASN A 68 -7.18 -16.86 7.99
CA ASN A 68 -6.80 -15.69 8.78
C ASN A 68 -5.34 -15.27 8.57
N ILE A 69 -4.89 -15.27 7.32
CA ILE A 69 -3.51 -14.94 6.93
C ILE A 69 -3.42 -13.54 6.32
N PHE A 70 -2.39 -12.78 6.68
CA PHE A 70 -2.13 -11.49 6.04
C PHE A 70 -1.52 -11.71 4.66
N THR A 71 -2.13 -11.16 3.61
CA THR A 71 -1.68 -11.40 2.23
C THR A 71 -1.31 -10.14 1.46
N ALA A 72 -1.68 -8.96 1.94
CA ALA A 72 -1.34 -7.71 1.30
C ALA A 72 -1.30 -6.53 2.27
N ILE A 73 -0.48 -5.53 1.92
CA ILE A 73 -0.50 -4.19 2.51
C ILE A 73 -0.68 -3.19 1.38
N ALA A 74 -1.56 -2.20 1.59
CA ALA A 74 -1.73 -1.05 0.71
C ALA A 74 -1.50 0.25 1.50
N LEU A 75 -0.68 1.15 0.97
CA LEU A 75 -0.47 2.47 1.56
C LEU A 75 -1.45 3.46 0.93
N LYS A 76 -1.80 4.52 1.67
CA LYS A 76 -2.37 5.71 1.01
C LYS A 76 -1.36 6.26 -0.02
N PRO A 77 -1.78 7.07 -0.99
CA PRO A 77 -0.85 7.82 -1.82
C PRO A 77 0.23 8.55 -1.01
N TYR A 78 1.48 8.36 -1.44
CA TYR A 78 2.67 9.06 -0.93
C TYR A 78 3.59 9.44 -2.08
N TYR A 79 4.37 10.50 -1.89
CA TYR A 79 5.51 10.76 -2.75
C TYR A 79 6.51 9.60 -2.68
N LYS A 80 7.04 9.19 -3.83
CA LYS A 80 7.97 8.05 -3.93
C LYS A 80 9.12 8.15 -2.94
N ASN A 81 9.73 9.33 -2.82
CA ASN A 81 10.89 9.55 -1.96
C ASN A 81 10.57 9.42 -0.46
N THR A 82 9.31 9.62 -0.04
CA THR A 82 8.87 9.45 1.35
C THR A 82 8.89 7.99 1.78
N VAL A 83 8.59 7.06 0.86
CA VAL A 83 8.37 5.66 1.22
C VAL A 83 9.41 4.70 0.64
N ARG A 84 10.19 5.12 -0.36
CA ARG A 84 11.09 4.25 -1.15
C ARG A 84 11.99 3.35 -0.29
N ASP A 85 12.56 3.87 0.79
CA ASP A 85 13.53 3.12 1.58
C ASP A 85 12.94 1.93 2.34
N TYR A 86 11.65 1.99 2.70
CA TYR A 86 10.94 0.87 3.34
C TYR A 86 10.66 -0.27 2.36
N PHE A 87 10.50 0.05 1.07
CA PHE A 87 10.01 -0.87 0.06
C PHE A 87 11.07 -1.36 -0.93
N LYS A 88 12.25 -0.71 -1.01
CA LYS A 88 13.29 -0.99 -2.02
C LYS A 88 13.84 -2.42 -1.99
N LYS A 89 13.71 -3.13 -0.87
CA LYS A 89 14.13 -4.53 -0.73
C LYS A 89 13.18 -5.53 -1.38
N TYR A 90 11.93 -5.14 -1.63
CA TYR A 90 10.93 -6.03 -2.22
C TYR A 90 10.96 -5.95 -3.74
N PRO A 91 10.98 -7.09 -4.46
CA PRO A 91 10.98 -7.09 -5.91
C PRO A 91 9.61 -6.67 -6.46
N LEU A 92 9.60 -6.09 -7.67
CA LEU A 92 8.36 -5.83 -8.40
C LEU A 92 7.58 -7.14 -8.58
N LEU A 93 6.29 -7.12 -8.26
CA LEU A 93 5.38 -8.19 -8.60
C LEU A 93 5.17 -8.14 -10.11
N ARG A 94 5.95 -8.92 -10.85
CA ARG A 94 5.74 -9.10 -12.29
C ARG A 94 4.41 -9.83 -12.47
N LYS A 95 3.61 -9.38 -13.44
CA LYS A 95 2.43 -10.14 -13.87
C LYS A 95 2.90 -11.56 -14.23
N LEU A 96 2.24 -12.56 -13.66
CA LEU A 96 2.24 -13.91 -14.21
C LEU A 96 1.68 -13.88 -15.63
#